data_AF-A0A221IV19-F1
#
_entry.id   AF-A0A221IV19-F1
#
_cell.length_a   1.000
_cell.length_b   1.000
_cell.length_c   1.000
_cell.angle_alpha   90.00
_cell.angle_beta   90.00
_cell.angle_gamma   90.00
#
_symmetry.space_group_name_H-M   'P 1'
#
loop_
_entity.id
_entity.type
_entity.pdbx_description
1 polymer ?
#
loop_
_entity_poly.entity_id
_entity_poly.type
_entity_poly.pdbx_seq_one_letter_code
_entity_poly.pdbx_strand_id
1 'polypeptide(L)'
;MEYWLACNEERAAQARFGAVMCCCGPCAMYCRSALTLLLDQYEAQFFRGKPSDFGEDRHLTILMLKAGFRTEYVSDAIAATVVPDRLG
;
A
#
# COMPACT_ATOMS: atom_id res chain seq x y z
N MET A 1 16.45 -9.84 6.27
CA MET A 1 17.04 -8.63 5.66
C MET A 1 16.15 -8.09 4.54
N GLU A 2 15.70 -8.96 3.62
CA GLU A 2 14.81 -8.58 2.50
C GLU A 2 13.57 -7.78 2.91
N TYR A 3 12.84 -8.24 3.94
CA TYR A 3 11.65 -7.53 4.43
C TYR A 3 11.94 -6.06 4.81
N TRP A 4 13.05 -5.82 5.50
CA TRP A 4 13.41 -4.48 5.95
C TRP A 4 13.80 -3.58 4.78
N LEU A 5 14.56 -4.08 3.81
CA LEU A 5 14.91 -3.34 2.59
C LEU A 5 13.66 -2.97 1.79
N ALA A 6 12.77 -3.94 1.56
CA ALA A 6 11.52 -3.73 0.83
C ALA A 6 10.57 -2.75 1.55
N CYS A 7 10.51 -2.80 2.88
CA CYS A 7 9.58 -1.97 3.65
C CYS A 7 10.12 -0.58 4.01
N ASN A 8 11.43 -0.33 3.90
CA ASN A 8 12.04 0.94 4.26
C ASN A 8 12.78 1.56 3.07
N GLU A 9 13.91 0.99 2.65
CA GLU A 9 14.79 1.57 1.62
C GLU A 9 14.10 1.70 0.26
N GLU A 10 13.42 0.64 -0.21
CA GLU A 10 12.72 0.69 -1.50
C GLU A 10 11.58 1.70 -1.49
N ARG A 11 10.86 1.82 -0.38
CA ARG A 11 9.76 2.79 -0.24
C ARG A 11 10.28 4.21 -0.12
N ALA A 12 11.38 4.42 0.61
CA ALA A 12 12.05 5.71 0.68
C ALA A 12 12.51 6.17 -0.71
N ALA A 13 13.03 5.26 -1.53
CA ALA A 13 13.39 5.54 -2.92
C ALA A 13 12.15 5.89 -3.77
N GLN A 14 11.06 5.14 -3.67
CA GLN A 14 9.82 5.40 -4.40
C GLN A 14 9.13 6.72 -3.99
N ALA A 15 9.19 7.06 -2.70
CA ALA A 15 8.63 8.29 -2.14
C ALA A 15 9.29 9.56 -2.73
N ARG A 16 10.55 9.49 -3.15
CA ARG A 16 11.20 10.59 -3.89
C ARG A 16 10.46 10.97 -5.19
N PHE A 17 9.68 10.04 -5.74
CA PHE A 17 8.83 10.26 -6.91
C PHE A 17 7.37 10.51 -6.53
N GLY A 18 7.02 10.53 -5.23
CA GLY A 18 5.64 10.58 -4.73
C GLY A 18 4.78 9.40 -5.15
N ALA A 19 5.43 8.25 -5.39
CA ALA A 19 4.82 7.08 -6.02
C ALA A 19 5.23 5.79 -5.32
N VAL A 20 5.08 5.74 -3.99
CA VAL A 20 5.15 4.46 -3.27
C VAL A 20 4.07 3.56 -3.86
N MET A 21 4.48 2.45 -4.47
CA MET A 21 3.61 1.61 -5.30
C MET A 21 2.75 0.64 -4.49
N CYS A 22 3.07 0.48 -3.20
CA CYS A 22 2.35 -0.38 -2.29
C CYS A 22 2.46 0.18 -0.86
N CYS A 23 1.46 0.96 -0.46
CA CYS A 23 1.29 1.40 0.91
C CYS A 23 0.71 0.24 1.74
N CYS A 24 1.60 -0.65 2.19
CA CYS A 24 1.26 -1.81 3.02
C CYS A 24 2.12 -1.91 4.29
N GLY A 25 1.77 -2.82 5.18
CA GLY A 25 2.52 -3.11 6.41
C GLY A 25 1.80 -2.59 7.65
N PRO A 26 2.53 -2.24 8.73
CA PRO A 26 1.94 -2.03 10.05
C PRO A 26 1.06 -0.78 10.13
N CYS A 27 1.24 0.16 9.21
CA CYS A 27 0.45 1.38 9.15
C CYS A 27 0.41 1.93 7.72
N ALA A 28 -0.80 2.16 7.22
CA ALA A 28 -1.06 2.94 6.02
C ALA A 28 -2.26 3.85 6.30
N MET A 29 -2.20 5.09 5.82
CA MET A 29 -3.25 6.09 6.04
C MET A 29 -3.59 6.76 4.73
N TYR A 30 -4.89 6.93 4.47
CA TYR A 30 -5.40 7.59 3.28
C TYR A 30 -6.32 8.74 3.66
N CYS A 31 -6.27 9.82 2.89
CA CYS A 31 -7.23 10.90 3.05
C CYS A 31 -8.63 10.39 2.70
N ARG A 32 -9.58 10.52 3.62
CA ARG A 32 -10.95 9.97 3.46
C ARG A 32 -11.61 10.44 2.18
N SER A 33 -11.52 11.73 1.87
CA SER A 33 -12.15 12.31 0.67
C SER A 33 -11.56 11.73 -0.62
N ALA A 34 -10.27 11.41 -0.65
CA ALA A 34 -9.64 10.72 -1.79
C ALA A 34 -10.06 9.25 -1.86
N LEU A 35 -10.06 8.56 -0.72
CA LEU A 35 -10.43 7.14 -0.62
C LEU A 35 -11.87 6.88 -1.07
N THR A 36 -12.82 7.69 -0.61
CA THR A 36 -14.24 7.51 -0.94
C THR A 36 -14.51 7.59 -2.45
N LEU A 37 -13.69 8.29 -3.24
CA LEU A 37 -13.83 8.35 -4.70
C LEU A 37 -13.48 7.03 -5.39
N LEU A 38 -12.78 6.13 -4.71
CA LEU A 38 -12.17 4.93 -5.30
C LEU A 38 -12.73 3.62 -4.72
N LEU A 39 -13.55 3.66 -3.67
CA LEU A 39 -14.05 2.48 -2.96
C LEU A 39 -14.80 1.51 -3.89
N ASP A 40 -15.69 2.03 -4.74
CA ASP A 40 -16.45 1.20 -5.68
C ASP A 40 -15.52 0.41 -6.62
N GLN A 41 -14.44 1.05 -7.09
CA GLN A 41 -13.47 0.41 -7.97
C GLN A 41 -12.56 -0.57 -7.22
N TYR A 42 -12.19 -0.22 -5.98
CA TYR A 42 -11.38 -1.04 -5.10
C TYR A 42 -12.09 -2.37 -4.76
N GLU A 43 -13.38 -2.32 -4.43
CA GLU A 43 -14.19 -3.51 -4.10
C GLU A 43 -14.48 -4.39 -5.33
N ALA A 44 -14.54 -3.79 -6.51
CA ALA A 44 -14.82 -4.48 -7.77
C ALA A 44 -13.55 -4.99 -8.49
N GLN A 45 -12.54 -5.48 -7.75
CA GLN A 45 -11.37 -6.09 -8.37
C GLN A 45 -11.68 -7.47 -8.96
N PHE A 46 -11.39 -7.67 -10.25
CA PHE A 46 -11.49 -8.96 -10.93
C PHE A 46 -10.15 -9.38 -11.53
N PHE A 47 -9.80 -10.65 -11.36
CA PHE A 47 -8.71 -11.30 -12.06
C PHE A 47 -9.24 -12.47 -12.90
N ARG A 48 -9.03 -12.41 -14.22
CA ARG A 48 -9.53 -13.42 -15.19
C ARG A 48 -11.04 -13.70 -15.03
N GLY A 49 -11.82 -12.64 -14.83
CA GLY A 49 -13.28 -12.70 -14.71
C GLY A 49 -13.80 -13.20 -13.36
N LYS A 50 -12.93 -13.44 -12.38
CA LYS A 50 -13.30 -13.82 -11.00
C LYS A 50 -13.00 -12.68 -10.04
N PRO A 51 -13.86 -12.41 -9.04
CA PRO A 51 -13.53 -11.50 -7.95
C PRO A 51 -12.20 -11.91 -7.32
N SER A 52 -11.37 -10.93 -6.98
CA SER A 52 -10.08 -11.18 -6.35
C SER A 52 -9.78 -10.10 -5.33
N ASP A 53 -9.45 -10.53 -4.11
CA ASP A 53 -8.95 -9.72 -3.00
C ASP A 53 -7.40 -9.75 -2.92
N PHE A 54 -6.74 -10.50 -3.80
CA PHE A 54 -5.30 -10.64 -3.77
C PHE A 54 -4.60 -9.30 -4.04
N GLY A 55 -3.67 -8.94 -3.15
CA GLY A 55 -2.86 -7.73 -3.29
C GLY A 55 -3.64 -6.43 -3.08
N GLU A 56 -4.68 -6.47 -2.23
CA GLU A 56 -5.57 -5.35 -1.88
C GLU A 56 -4.84 -4.02 -1.62
N ASP A 57 -3.78 -4.00 -0.80
CA ASP A 57 -3.02 -2.80 -0.49
C ASP A 57 -2.39 -2.18 -1.74
N ARG A 58 -1.76 -3.03 -2.57
CA ARG A 58 -1.15 -2.60 -3.83
C ARG A 58 -2.23 -2.11 -4.78
N HIS A 59 -3.35 -2.81 -4.86
CA HIS A 59 -4.46 -2.41 -5.71
C HIS A 59 -4.96 -1.02 -5.35
N LEU A 60 -5.28 -0.79 -4.08
CA LEU A 60 -5.73 0.51 -3.58
C LEU A 60 -4.70 1.61 -3.83
N THR A 61 -3.43 1.33 -3.55
CA THR A 61 -2.33 2.28 -3.80
C THR A 61 -2.24 2.68 -5.27
N ILE A 62 -2.36 1.70 -6.18
CA ILE A 62 -2.33 1.94 -7.62
C ILE A 62 -3.56 2.74 -8.07
N LEU A 63 -4.74 2.50 -7.49
CA LEU A 63 -5.93 3.32 -7.78
C LEU A 63 -5.71 4.78 -7.37
N MET A 64 -5.13 5.02 -6.20
CA MET A 64 -4.79 6.37 -5.73
C MET A 64 -3.86 7.09 -6.71
N LEU A 65 -2.78 6.42 -7.13
CA LEU A 65 -1.82 6.95 -8.09
C LEU A 65 -2.46 7.22 -9.46
N LYS A 66 -3.31 6.30 -9.95
CA LYS A 66 -4.05 6.47 -11.21
C LYS A 66 -5.03 7.64 -11.17
N ALA A 67 -5.62 7.91 -10.00
CA ALA A 67 -6.49 9.07 -9.78
C ALA A 67 -5.70 10.39 -9.66
N GLY A 68 -4.36 10.36 -9.73
CA GLY A 68 -3.51 11.54 -9.68
C GLY A 68 -3.10 11.96 -8.27
N PHE A 69 -3.42 11.17 -7.25
CA PHE A 69 -2.90 11.40 -5.89
C PHE A 69 -1.45 10.94 -5.76
N ARG A 70 -0.76 11.46 -4.75
CA ARG A 70 0.60 11.05 -4.40
C ARG A 70 0.58 10.12 -3.20
N THR A 71 1.55 9.22 -3.13
CA THR A 71 1.78 8.34 -1.99
C THR A 71 3.22 8.51 -1.49
N GLU A 72 3.36 8.59 -0.17
CA GLU A 72 4.61 8.97 0.48
C GLU A 72 5.00 7.92 1.53
N TYR A 73 6.30 7.85 1.83
CA TYR A 73 6.85 7.09 2.94
C TYR A 73 7.34 8.05 4.01
N VAL A 74 6.84 7.89 5.25
CA VAL A 74 7.19 8.74 6.39
C VAL A 74 8.17 7.97 7.27
N SER A 75 9.47 8.27 7.16
CA SER A 75 10.54 7.56 7.89
C SER A 75 10.41 7.64 9.40
N ASP A 76 9.84 8.73 9.90
CA ASP A 76 9.75 9.02 11.33
C ASP A 76 8.45 8.45 11.95
N ALA A 77 7.59 7.83 11.13
CA ALA A 77 6.37 7.19 11.61
C ALA A 77 6.69 5.88 12.33
N ILE A 78 6.15 5.72 13.54
CA ILE A 78 6.34 4.53 14.38
C ILE A 78 5.04 3.77 14.46
N ALA A 79 5.08 2.48 14.15
CA ALA A 79 3.95 1.55 14.29
C ALA A 79 4.42 0.22 14.88
N ALA A 80 3.60 -0.38 15.73
CA ALA A 80 3.82 -1.71 16.28
C ALA A 80 3.04 -2.75 15.46
N THR A 81 3.66 -3.90 15.22
CA THR A 81 2.99 -5.04 14.57
C THR A 81 3.41 -6.33 15.24
N VAL A 82 2.55 -7.35 15.09
CA VAL A 82 2.89 -8.72 15.41
C VAL A 82 3.68 -9.31 14.25
N VAL A 83 4.72 -10.08 14.56
CA VAL A 83 5.50 -10.86 13.58
C VAL A 83 5.57 -12.31 14.06
N PRO A 84 5.63 -13.30 13.15
CA PRO A 84 5.89 -14.68 13.54
C PRO A 84 7.25 -14.79 14.25
N ASP A 85 7.29 -15.52 15.37
CA ASP A 85 8.52 -15.80 16.12
C ASP A 85 9.20 -17.12 15.66
N ARG A 86 8.51 -17.92 14.84
CA ARG A 86 8.98 -19.20 14.30
C ARG A 86 8.55 -19.35 12.85
N LEU A 87 9.42 -20.00 12.08
CA LEU A 87 9.04 -20.59 10.79
C LEU A 87 8.29 -21.90 11.08
N GLY A 88 7.15 -22.10 10.42
CA GLY A 88 6.37 -23.33 10.51
C GLY A 88 7.09 -24.52 9.90
#